data_AF-A0A1D2LU61-F1
#
_entry.id   AF-A0A1D2LU61-F1
#
_cell.length_a   1.000
_cell.length_b   1.000
_cell.length_c   1.000
_cell.angle_alpha   90.00
_cell.angle_beta   90.00
_cell.angle_gamma   90.00
#
_symmetry.space_group_name_H-M   'P 1'
#
loop_
_entity.id
_entity.type
_entity.pdbx_description
1 polymer ?
#
loop_
_entity_poly.entity_id
_entity_poly.type
_entity_poly.pdbx_seq_one_letter_code
_entity_poly.pdbx_strand_id
1 'polypeptide(L)'
;MKKYIILVLVLIFASLYVYFFPYQKNIAVKNTDLYIQKQGIKDNDIKTREIKKDWKMGGYLTTLVLKKQTDLVYEYDFDKRMTAKPYYIDLIIYDDGSGLNSDDSRIKFKSLTHE
;
A
#
# COMPACT_ATOMS: atom_id res chain seq x y z
N MET A 1 43.12 0.17 -11.31
CA MET A 1 42.50 0.96 -10.23
C MET A 1 41.15 1.56 -10.65
N LYS A 2 41.06 2.39 -11.71
CA LYS A 2 39.78 2.94 -12.21
C LYS A 2 38.65 1.91 -12.44
N LYS A 3 38.95 0.73 -13.02
CA LYS A 3 37.95 -0.33 -13.24
C LYS A 3 37.31 -0.89 -11.96
N TYR A 4 38.06 -0.94 -10.85
CA TYR A 4 37.55 -1.40 -9.56
C TYR A 4 36.70 -0.32 -8.88
N ILE A 5 37.05 0.95 -9.06
CA ILE A 5 36.24 2.09 -8.59
C ILE A 5 34.89 2.10 -9.30
N ILE A 6 34.87 1.91 -10.63
CA ILE A 6 33.62 1.83 -11.40
C ILE A 6 32.77 0.64 -10.94
N LEU A 7 33.38 -0.54 -10.73
CA LEU A 7 32.68 -1.72 -10.25
C LEU A 7 32.02 -1.49 -8.88
N VAL A 8 32.75 -0.87 -7.95
CA VAL A 8 32.23 -0.54 -6.60
C VAL A 8 31.06 0.45 -6.70
N LEU A 9 31.17 1.48 -7.53
CA LEU A 9 30.07 2.43 -7.75
C LEU A 9 28.82 1.73 -8.30
N VAL A 10 28.98 0.86 -9.30
CA VAL A 10 27.86 0.10 -9.87
C VAL A 10 27.19 -0.78 -8.81
N LEU A 11 27.96 -1.46 -7.94
CA LEU A 11 27.42 -2.27 -6.85
C LEU A 11 26.65 -1.43 -5.83
N ILE A 12 27.14 -0.23 -5.51
CA ILE A 12 26.44 0.69 -4.59
C ILE A 12 25.11 1.12 -5.22
N PHE A 13 25.10 1.59 -6.48
CA PHE A 13 23.87 1.99 -7.14
C PHE A 13 22.88 0.84 -7.31
N ALA A 14 23.36 -0.37 -7.62
CA ALA A 14 22.51 -1.57 -7.69
C ALA A 14 21.89 -1.88 -6.33
N SER A 15 22.67 -1.82 -5.25
CA SER A 15 22.19 -2.04 -3.89
C SER A 15 21.14 -1.00 -3.48
N LEU A 16 21.39 0.28 -3.78
CA LEU A 16 20.44 1.36 -3.54
C LEU A 16 19.16 1.17 -4.33
N TYR A 17 19.26 0.80 -5.62
CA TYR A 17 18.08 0.51 -6.45
C TYR A 17 17.24 -0.62 -5.86
N VAL A 18 17.86 -1.74 -5.48
CA VAL A 18 17.17 -2.88 -4.85
C VAL A 18 16.53 -2.47 -3.52
N TYR A 19 17.20 -1.65 -2.72
CA TYR A 19 16.66 -1.17 -1.47
C TYR A 19 15.45 -0.26 -1.66
N PHE A 20 15.55 0.78 -2.51
CA PHE A 20 14.49 1.77 -2.67
C PHE A 20 13.25 1.25 -3.41
N PHE A 21 13.42 0.28 -4.31
CA PHE A 21 12.33 -0.21 -5.16
C PHE A 21 11.78 -1.57 -4.71
N PRO A 22 12.35 -2.73 -5.08
CA PRO A 22 11.72 -4.03 -4.82
C PRO A 22 11.60 -4.33 -3.33
N TYR A 23 12.59 -3.98 -2.51
CA TYR A 23 12.51 -4.24 -1.07
C TYR A 23 11.38 -3.45 -0.39
N GLN A 24 11.28 -2.14 -0.66
CA GLN A 24 10.20 -1.32 -0.11
C GLN A 24 8.82 -1.74 -0.64
N LYS A 25 8.73 -2.10 -1.94
CA LYS A 25 7.48 -2.61 -2.54
C LYS A 25 7.01 -3.88 -1.84
N ASN A 26 7.89 -4.84 -1.63
CA ASN A 26 7.54 -6.11 -0.97
C ASN A 26 7.05 -5.89 0.46
N ILE A 27 7.61 -4.93 1.18
CA ILE A 27 7.15 -4.60 2.53
C ILE A 27 5.76 -3.95 2.49
N ALA A 28 5.51 -3.06 1.53
CA ALA A 28 4.20 -2.45 1.36
C ALA A 28 3.11 -3.49 1.06
N VAL A 29 3.38 -4.41 0.12
CA VAL A 29 2.48 -5.50 -0.23
C VAL A 29 2.20 -6.38 0.98
N LYS A 30 3.24 -6.81 1.69
CA LYS A 30 3.07 -7.65 2.88
C LYS A 30 2.22 -6.99 3.96
N ASN A 31 2.46 -5.72 4.27
CA ASN A 31 1.68 -5.01 5.29
C ASN A 31 0.23 -4.81 4.85
N THR A 32 0.02 -4.50 3.57
CA THR A 32 -1.32 -4.33 3.01
C THR A 32 -2.10 -5.65 3.04
N ASP A 33 -1.47 -6.77 2.68
CA ASP A 33 -2.09 -8.10 2.74
C ASP A 33 -2.51 -8.46 4.17
N LEU A 34 -1.63 -8.21 5.14
CA LEU A 34 -1.95 -8.44 6.56
C LEU A 34 -3.10 -7.56 7.04
N TYR A 35 -3.12 -6.28 6.63
CA TYR A 35 -4.19 -5.34 6.97
C TYR A 35 -5.54 -5.80 6.39
N ILE A 36 -5.58 -6.10 5.09
CA ILE A 36 -6.78 -6.60 4.38
C ILE A 36 -7.29 -7.91 5.02
N GLN A 37 -6.37 -8.83 5.35
CA GLN A 37 -6.72 -10.07 6.02
C GLN A 37 -7.31 -9.82 7.41
N LYS A 38 -6.73 -8.89 8.19
CA LYS A 38 -7.23 -8.51 9.52
C LYS A 38 -8.59 -7.80 9.45
N GLN A 39 -8.88 -7.09 8.36
CA GLN A 39 -10.24 -6.59 8.06
C GLN A 39 -11.24 -7.71 7.69
N GLY A 40 -10.76 -8.93 7.42
CA GLY A 40 -11.59 -10.08 7.04
C GLY A 40 -11.96 -10.12 5.55
N ILE A 41 -11.33 -9.30 4.71
CA ILE A 41 -11.53 -9.35 3.26
C ILE A 41 -10.77 -10.58 2.71
N LYS A 42 -11.48 -11.44 1.99
CA LYS A 42 -10.88 -12.62 1.34
C LYS A 42 -10.47 -12.28 -0.08
N ASP A 43 -9.40 -12.89 -0.57
CA ASP A 43 -8.92 -12.66 -1.94
C ASP A 43 -9.98 -12.98 -3.01
N ASN A 44 -10.86 -13.96 -2.74
CA ASN A 44 -11.94 -14.31 -3.66
C ASN A 44 -13.04 -13.23 -3.75
N ASP A 45 -13.11 -12.29 -2.81
CA ASP A 45 -14.06 -11.18 -2.79
C ASP A 45 -13.51 -9.95 -3.54
N ILE A 46 -12.21 -9.95 -3.87
CA ILE A 46 -11.54 -8.87 -4.58
C ILE A 46 -11.81 -9.00 -6.08
N LYS A 47 -12.34 -7.93 -6.69
CA LYS A 47 -12.55 -7.83 -8.14
C LYS A 47 -11.29 -7.35 -8.84
N THR A 48 -10.72 -6.25 -8.36
CA THR A 48 -9.47 -5.69 -8.87
C THR A 48 -8.59 -5.26 -7.71
N ARG A 49 -7.28 -5.39 -7.91
CA ARG A 49 -6.25 -4.90 -7.01
C ARG A 49 -5.14 -4.30 -7.86
N GLU A 50 -4.75 -3.09 -7.53
CA GLU A 50 -3.64 -2.40 -8.18
C GLU A 50 -2.68 -1.88 -7.12
N ILE A 51 -1.37 -1.99 -7.37
CA ILE A 51 -0.34 -1.47 -6.46
C ILE A 51 0.54 -0.50 -7.24
N LYS A 52 0.60 0.74 -6.78
CA LYS A 52 1.37 1.82 -7.40
C LYS A 52 2.34 2.44 -6.41
N LYS A 53 3.51 2.84 -6.90
CA LYS A 53 4.42 3.68 -6.13
C LYS A 53 3.80 5.07 -6.05
N ASP A 54 3.63 5.61 -4.84
CA ASP A 54 3.35 7.03 -4.71
C ASP A 54 4.66 7.81 -4.79
N TRP A 55 4.80 8.53 -5.89
CA TRP A 55 5.96 9.38 -6.19
C TRP A 55 5.86 10.77 -5.55
N LYS A 56 4.65 11.20 -5.17
CA LYS A 56 4.41 12.51 -4.54
C LYS A 56 4.67 12.44 -3.05
N MET A 57 3.99 11.56 -2.34
CA MET A 57 4.12 11.48 -0.88
C MET A 57 5.24 10.52 -0.48
N GLY A 58 5.57 9.53 -1.31
CA GLY A 58 6.41 8.39 -0.92
C GLY A 58 5.53 7.20 -0.53
N GLY A 59 6.11 6.05 -0.18
CA GLY A 59 5.29 4.87 0.12
C GLY A 59 4.68 4.19 -1.11
N TYR A 60 3.57 3.48 -0.94
CA TYR A 60 2.88 2.73 -1.99
C TYR A 60 1.36 2.74 -1.75
N LEU A 61 0.60 2.99 -2.81
CA LEU A 61 -0.85 2.92 -2.80
C LEU A 61 -1.27 1.54 -3.30
N THR A 62 -2.14 0.88 -2.54
CA THR A 62 -2.88 -0.29 -3.02
C THR A 62 -4.35 0.07 -3.16
N THR A 63 -4.87 -0.01 -4.38
CA THR A 63 -6.26 0.28 -4.69
C THR A 63 -7.01 -1.02 -4.91
N LEU A 64 -8.18 -1.16 -4.30
CA LEU A 64 -8.96 -2.39 -4.28
C LEU A 64 -10.44 -2.11 -4.54
N VAL A 65 -11.05 -2.91 -5.40
CA VAL A 65 -12.51 -2.90 -5.64
C VAL A 65 -13.06 -4.28 -5.32
N LEU A 66 -14.16 -4.32 -4.56
CA LEU A 66 -14.78 -5.57 -4.13
C LEU A 66 -15.85 -6.04 -5.13
N LYS A 67 -15.99 -7.35 -5.32
CA LYS A 67 -16.97 -7.94 -6.27
C LYS A 67 -18.41 -7.57 -5.93
N LYS A 68 -18.75 -7.51 -4.63
CA LYS A 68 -20.10 -7.22 -4.13
C LYS A 68 -20.33 -5.72 -3.84
N GLN A 69 -19.34 -4.87 -4.07
CA GLN A 69 -19.41 -3.43 -3.83
C GLN A 69 -18.40 -2.76 -4.78
N THR A 70 -18.85 -2.55 -6.01
CA THR A 70 -17.98 -2.04 -7.10
C THR A 70 -18.03 -0.52 -7.24
N ASP A 71 -18.98 0.12 -6.58
CA ASP A 71 -19.15 1.56 -6.43
C ASP A 71 -18.07 2.18 -5.53
N LEU A 72 -17.56 1.40 -4.55
CA LEU A 72 -16.52 1.87 -3.65
C LEU A 72 -15.13 1.39 -4.03
N VAL A 73 -14.17 2.28 -3.88
CA VAL A 73 -12.75 2.02 -4.06
C VAL A 73 -12.04 2.15 -2.72
N TYR A 74 -11.42 1.07 -2.26
CA TYR A 74 -10.62 1.05 -1.04
C TYR A 74 -9.17 1.34 -1.40
N GLU A 75 -8.63 2.44 -0.92
CA GLU A 75 -7.23 2.83 -1.11
C GLU A 75 -6.47 2.70 0.20
N TYR A 76 -5.47 1.83 0.19
CA TYR A 76 -4.57 1.59 1.30
C TYR A 76 -3.27 2.32 1.00
N ASP A 77 -3.03 3.44 1.68
CA ASP A 77 -1.78 4.19 1.60
C ASP A 77 -0.77 3.64 2.62
N PHE A 78 0.21 2.89 2.12
CA PHE A 78 1.29 2.37 2.93
C PHE A 78 2.48 3.33 2.94
N ASP A 79 2.85 3.79 4.13
CA ASP A 79 4.08 4.54 4.35
C ASP A 79 4.67 4.24 5.73
N LYS A 80 5.89 3.69 5.77
CA LYS A 80 6.63 3.35 7.01
C LYS A 80 6.78 4.51 8.00
N ARG A 81 6.63 5.76 7.55
CA ARG A 81 6.64 6.93 8.44
C ARG A 81 5.36 7.06 9.28
N MET A 82 4.26 6.41 8.88
CA MET A 82 2.98 6.36 9.59
C MET A 82 3.01 5.41 10.80
N THR A 83 3.94 5.61 11.73
CA THR A 83 4.16 4.73 12.90
C THR A 83 2.95 4.65 13.84
N ALA A 84 2.10 5.69 13.84
CA ALA A 84 0.86 5.74 14.61
C ALA A 84 -0.32 5.00 13.94
N LYS A 85 -0.13 4.40 12.76
CA LYS A 85 -1.16 3.65 12.05
C LYS A 85 -0.85 2.15 12.10
N PRO A 86 -1.85 1.27 12.30
CA PRO A 86 -1.62 -0.17 12.26
C PRO A 86 -1.09 -0.57 10.87
N TYR A 87 -0.03 -1.37 10.86
CA TYR A 87 0.68 -1.79 9.63
C TYR A 87 1.22 -0.63 8.77
N TYR A 88 1.34 0.58 9.33
CA TYR A 88 1.75 1.79 8.60
C TYR A 88 0.82 2.15 7.44
N ILE A 89 -0.47 1.87 7.59
CA ILE A 89 -1.48 2.07 6.54
C ILE A 89 -2.52 3.08 6.97
N ASP A 90 -2.77 4.06 6.11
CA ASP A 90 -3.97 4.88 6.15
C ASP A 90 -4.98 4.36 5.11
N LEU A 91 -6.23 4.13 5.53
CA LEU A 91 -7.28 3.65 4.64
C LEU A 91 -8.21 4.80 4.27
N ILE A 92 -8.32 5.08 2.98
CA ILE A 92 -9.27 6.02 2.42
C ILE A 92 -10.22 5.25 1.51
N ILE A 93 -11.50 5.56 1.58
CA ILE A 93 -12.53 4.90 0.76
C ILE A 93 -13.17 5.97 -0.11
N TYR A 94 -13.23 5.72 -1.41
CA TYR A 94 -13.75 6.64 -2.39
C TYR A 94 -15.05 6.13 -3.01
N ASP A 95 -15.95 7.07 -3.31
CA ASP A 95 -17.14 6.91 -4.14
C ASP A 95 -17.04 7.94 -5.27
N ASP A 96 -16.95 7.46 -6.51
CA ASP A 96 -16.75 8.30 -7.71
C ASP A 96 -15.63 9.36 -7.55
N GLY A 97 -14.50 8.96 -6.95
CA GLY A 97 -13.34 9.82 -6.70
C GLY A 97 -13.47 10.78 -5.50
N SER A 98 -14.61 10.79 -4.83
CA SER A 98 -14.81 11.57 -3.59
C SER A 98 -14.59 10.69 -2.36
N GLY A 99 -13.77 11.17 -1.42
CA GLY A 99 -13.52 10.45 -0.17
C GLY A 99 -14.77 10.39 0.71
N LEU A 100 -15.07 9.21 1.23
CA LEU A 100 -16.19 8.99 2.15
C LEU A 100 -15.79 9.24 3.61
N ASN A 101 -16.76 9.71 4.40
CA ASN A 101 -16.62 9.76 5.84
C ASN A 101 -16.52 8.34 6.40
N SER A 102 -15.70 8.14 7.44
CA SER A 102 -15.47 6.83 8.07
C SER A 102 -16.73 6.16 8.64
N ASP A 103 -17.79 6.94 8.87
CA ASP A 103 -19.08 6.50 9.41
C ASP A 103 -20.16 6.28 8.34
N ASP A 104 -19.83 6.42 7.05
CA ASP A 104 -20.76 6.11 5.96
C ASP A 104 -21.24 4.65 6.09
N SER A 105 -22.56 4.47 6.11
CA SER A 105 -23.20 3.17 6.35
C SER A 105 -22.92 2.13 5.25
N ARG A 106 -22.46 2.58 4.07
CA ARG A 106 -22.05 1.71 2.96
C ARG A 106 -20.69 1.06 3.22
N ILE A 107 -19.84 1.64 4.08
CA ILE A 107 -18.52 1.10 4.38
C ILE A 107 -18.67 -0.19 5.21
N LYS A 108 -18.34 -1.32 4.58
CA LYS A 108 -18.39 -2.64 5.24
C LYS A 108 -17.10 -2.95 6.00
N PHE A 109 -15.96 -2.53 5.47
CA PHE A 109 -14.64 -2.82 6.01
C PHE A 109 -13.97 -1.53 6.49
N LYS A 110 -14.16 -1.22 7.77
CA LYS A 110 -13.64 0.01 8.38
C LYS A 110 -12.13 -0.05 8.61
N SER A 111 -11.52 1.13 8.78
CA SER A 111 -10.10 1.23 9.14
C SER A 111 -9.82 0.50 10.45
N LEU A 112 -8.65 -0.16 10.52
CA LEU A 112 -8.15 -0.72 11.75
C LEU A 112 -7.66 0.42 12.65
N THR A 113 -7.83 0.25 13.96
CA THR A 113 -7.28 1.13 15.00
C THR A 113 -6.18 0.40 15.75
N HIS A 114 -5.23 1.14 16.35
CA HIS A 114 -4.37 0.54 17.37
C HIS A 114 -5.25 0.11 18.54
N GLU A 115 -5.18 -1.17 18.92
CA GLU A 115 -5.78 -1.71 20.14
C GLU A 115 -5.01 -1.25 21.38
#